data_AF-A0A924GXV0-F1
#
_entry.id   AF-A0A924GXV0-F1
#
_cell.length_a   1.000
_cell.length_b   1.000
_cell.length_c   1.000
_cell.angle_alpha   90.00
_cell.angle_beta   90.00
_cell.angle_gamma   90.00
#
_symmetry.space_group_name_H-M   'P 1'
#
loop_
_entity.id
_entity.type
_entity.pdbx_description
1 polymer ?
#
loop_
_entity_poly.entity_id
_entity_poly.type
_entity_poly.pdbx_seq_one_letter_code
_entity_poly.pdbx_strand_id
1 'polypeptide(L)'
;MDKLLIRGGRQLRGEVRISGAKNAALPELCAALLTDQPVILQNVPRLQDVATMLTLIRNMGVSVERDSEGSVRIDSARLSSPEAPYELVKTMRAAVLALGPLLARFGEATVSLPGGCAIGPRPVDQHIKGMQKMGAEITVEHGYMLAKLPKGWTRLKGASITTDMVTV
;
A
#
# COMPACT_ATOMS: atom_id res chain seq x y z
N MET A 1 11.48 8.82 23.23
CA MET A 1 12.06 7.61 22.60
C MET A 1 11.87 6.47 23.56
N ASP A 2 11.05 5.50 23.18
CA ASP A 2 10.83 4.30 23.99
C ASP A 2 12.10 3.45 24.00
N LYS A 3 12.34 2.74 25.10
CA LYS A 3 13.51 1.87 25.27
C LYS A 3 13.09 0.51 25.76
N LEU A 4 13.69 -0.54 25.21
CA LEU A 4 13.56 -1.90 25.72
C LEU A 4 14.79 -2.23 26.57
N LEU A 5 14.61 -2.44 27.87
CA LEU A 5 15.67 -2.93 28.76
C LEU A 5 15.49 -4.43 28.97
N ILE A 6 16.39 -5.23 28.42
CA ILE A 6 16.35 -6.70 28.48
C ILE A 6 17.47 -7.19 29.40
N ARG A 7 17.15 -8.04 30.38
CA ARG A 7 18.13 -8.73 31.22
C ARG A 7 18.21 -10.21 30.81
N GLY A 8 19.39 -10.65 30.42
CA GLY A 8 19.65 -12.02 29.99
C GLY A 8 19.65 -13.04 31.13
N GLY A 9 19.98 -14.30 30.80
CA GLY A 9 20.13 -15.39 31.77
C GLY A 9 18.86 -16.22 32.04
N ARG A 10 17.77 -15.99 31.30
CA ARG A 10 16.51 -16.74 31.42
C ARG A 10 16.23 -17.49 30.12
N GLN A 11 16.11 -18.82 30.20
CA GLN A 11 15.63 -19.63 29.08
C GLN A 11 14.14 -19.37 28.82
N LEU A 12 13.76 -19.17 27.55
CA LEU A 12 12.35 -19.01 27.17
C LEU A 12 11.65 -20.37 27.21
N ARG A 13 10.48 -20.43 27.86
CA ARG A 13 9.58 -21.60 27.87
C ARG A 13 8.13 -21.13 27.92
N GLY A 14 7.30 -21.65 27.01
CA GLY A 14 5.89 -21.30 26.91
C GLY A 14 5.41 -21.33 25.46
N GLU A 15 4.22 -20.80 25.23
CA GLU A 15 3.57 -20.72 23.92
C GLU A 15 3.19 -19.28 23.61
N VAL A 16 3.19 -18.91 22.33
CA VAL A 16 2.76 -17.59 21.86
C VAL A 16 1.92 -17.75 20.60
N ARG A 17 0.81 -17.01 20.54
CA ARG A 17 -0.02 -16.95 19.34
C ARG A 17 0.62 -16.02 18.32
N ILE A 18 0.82 -16.51 17.10
CA ILE A 18 1.34 -15.72 15.99
C ILE A 18 0.23 -14.86 15.39
N SER A 19 0.51 -13.56 15.26
CA SER A 19 -0.37 -12.59 14.60
C SER A 19 -0.39 -12.78 13.08
N GLY A 20 -1.38 -12.18 12.40
CA GLY A 20 -1.41 -12.15 10.93
C GLY A 20 -0.17 -11.53 10.29
N ALA A 21 0.06 -11.88 9.02
CA ALA A 21 1.24 -11.48 8.28
C ALA A 21 1.15 -10.03 7.82
N LYS A 22 2.03 -9.17 8.33
CA LYS A 22 2.11 -7.74 7.94
C LYS A 22 2.19 -7.55 6.42
N ASN A 23 3.06 -8.31 5.75
CA ASN A 23 3.31 -8.16 4.31
C ASN A 23 2.18 -8.73 3.44
N ALA A 24 1.24 -9.48 4.01
CA ALA A 24 -0.01 -9.85 3.35
C ALA A 24 -1.09 -8.78 3.59
N ALA A 25 -1.21 -8.31 4.83
CA ALA A 25 -2.19 -7.30 5.20
C ALA A 25 -2.03 -5.97 4.42
N LEU A 26 -0.79 -5.50 4.20
CA LEU A 26 -0.55 -4.23 3.49
C LEU A 26 -1.10 -4.21 2.05
N PRO A 27 -0.79 -5.18 1.16
CA PRO A 27 -1.39 -5.22 -0.17
C PRO A 27 -2.90 -5.49 -0.13
N GLU A 28 -3.41 -6.29 0.81
CA GLU A 28 -4.85 -6.53 0.97
C GLU A 28 -5.61 -5.25 1.33
N LEU A 29 -5.05 -4.40 2.20
CA LEU A 29 -5.59 -3.08 2.54
C LEU A 29 -5.67 -2.17 1.32
N CYS A 30 -4.65 -2.17 0.46
CA CYS A 30 -4.69 -1.42 -0.80
C CYS A 30 -5.65 -2.03 -1.81
N ALA A 31 -5.76 -3.36 -1.87
CA ALA A 31 -6.66 -4.05 -2.78
C ALA A 31 -8.13 -3.76 -2.49
N ALA A 32 -8.50 -3.49 -1.23
CA ALA A 32 -9.84 -3.03 -0.87
C ALA A 32 -10.26 -1.76 -1.62
N LEU A 33 -9.31 -0.92 -2.05
CA LEU A 33 -9.59 0.28 -2.85
C LEU A 33 -10.13 -0.03 -4.24
N LEU A 34 -10.07 -1.28 -4.73
CA LEU A 34 -10.58 -1.67 -6.05
C LEU A 34 -12.12 -1.71 -6.13
N THR A 35 -12.82 -1.69 -5.00
CA THR A 35 -14.28 -1.83 -4.95
C THR A 35 -14.97 -0.70 -4.18
N ASP A 36 -16.20 -0.40 -4.53
CA ASP A 36 -17.09 0.47 -3.76
C ASP A 36 -17.85 -0.29 -2.66
N GLN A 37 -17.75 -1.62 -2.61
CA GLN A 37 -18.39 -2.42 -1.58
C GLN A 37 -17.53 -2.51 -0.32
N PRO A 38 -18.13 -2.63 0.87
CA PRO A 38 -17.36 -2.84 2.10
C PRO A 38 -16.56 -4.15 2.07
N VAL A 39 -15.28 -4.07 2.41
CA VAL A 39 -14.36 -5.21 2.57
C VAL A 39 -14.04 -5.40 4.04
N ILE A 40 -14.04 -6.65 4.51
CA ILE A 40 -13.64 -6.99 5.88
C ILE A 40 -12.41 -7.89 5.82
N LEU A 41 -11.29 -7.39 6.35
CA LEU A 41 -10.07 -8.17 6.54
C LEU A 41 -9.99 -8.62 8.00
N GLN A 42 -9.84 -9.93 8.22
CA GLN A 42 -9.69 -10.50 9.56
C GLN A 42 -8.21 -10.73 9.89
N ASN A 43 -7.87 -10.87 11.18
CA ASN A 43 -6.51 -11.17 11.64
C ASN A 43 -5.46 -10.13 11.17
N VAL A 44 -5.83 -8.86 11.06
CA VAL A 44 -4.92 -7.78 10.67
C VAL A 44 -4.02 -7.42 11.88
N PRO A 45 -2.68 -7.52 11.77
CA PRO A 45 -1.78 -7.32 12.90
C PRO A 45 -1.74 -5.86 13.39
N ARG A 46 -1.50 -5.67 14.69
CA ARG A 46 -1.41 -4.34 15.34
C ARG A 46 0.04 -3.82 15.29
N LEU A 47 0.43 -3.28 14.14
CA LEU A 47 1.79 -2.79 13.88
C LEU A 47 1.78 -1.37 13.28
N GLN A 48 2.90 -0.66 13.42
CA GLN A 48 3.02 0.73 12.92
C GLN A 48 2.77 0.85 11.42
N ASP A 49 3.35 -0.03 10.59
CA ASP A 49 3.12 -0.02 9.13
C ASP A 49 1.64 -0.14 8.78
N VAL A 50 0.89 -1.01 9.49
CA VAL A 50 -0.55 -1.14 9.30
C VAL A 50 -1.25 0.15 9.69
N ALA A 51 -0.92 0.74 10.85
CA ALA A 51 -1.49 2.01 11.27
C ALA A 51 -1.25 3.12 10.23
N THR A 52 -0.04 3.21 9.69
CA THR A 52 0.31 4.14 8.62
C THR A 52 -0.52 3.91 7.35
N MET A 53 -0.69 2.65 6.92
CA MET A 53 -1.53 2.33 5.76
C MET A 53 -3.00 2.71 5.98
N LEU A 54 -3.55 2.44 7.18
CA LEU A 54 -4.92 2.83 7.50
C LEU A 54 -5.08 4.36 7.51
N THR A 55 -4.09 5.11 7.99
CA THR A 55 -4.09 6.58 7.92
C THR A 55 -4.02 7.06 6.47
N LEU A 56 -3.20 6.42 5.63
CA LEU A 56 -3.10 6.73 4.20
C LEU A 56 -4.43 6.61 3.49
N ILE A 57 -5.10 5.47 3.59
CA ILE A 57 -6.37 5.27 2.89
C ILE A 57 -7.49 6.14 3.49
N ARG A 58 -7.48 6.41 4.81
CA ARG A 58 -8.41 7.38 5.41
C ARG A 58 -8.27 8.78 4.84
N ASN A 59 -7.03 9.23 4.58
CA ASN A 59 -6.79 10.54 3.98
C ASN A 59 -7.31 10.65 2.53
N MET A 60 -7.56 9.52 1.86
CA MET A 60 -8.19 9.47 0.53
C MET A 60 -9.73 9.52 0.59
N GLY A 61 -10.31 9.57 1.79
CA GLY A 61 -11.76 9.55 2.03
C GLY A 61 -12.35 8.18 2.32
N VAL A 62 -11.52 7.15 2.54
CA VAL A 62 -11.97 5.79 2.86
C VAL A 62 -12.39 5.69 4.32
N SER A 63 -13.57 5.13 4.59
CA SER A 63 -13.99 4.82 5.95
C SER A 63 -13.32 3.52 6.42
N VAL A 64 -12.72 3.55 7.60
CA VAL A 64 -11.96 2.41 8.15
C VAL A 64 -12.27 2.25 9.64
N GLU A 65 -12.86 1.12 9.98
CA GLU A 65 -13.15 0.71 11.36
C GLU A 65 -12.31 -0.51 11.72
N ARG A 66 -11.79 -0.54 12.95
CA ARG A 66 -11.00 -1.67 13.46
C ARG A 66 -11.53 -2.10 14.81
N ASP A 67 -11.78 -3.39 14.97
CA ASP A 67 -12.26 -3.97 16.23
C ASP A 67 -11.12 -4.40 17.19
N SER A 68 -11.50 -4.92 18.36
CA SER A 68 -10.58 -5.48 19.35
C SER A 68 -9.85 -6.73 18.85
N GLU A 69 -10.52 -7.55 18.05
CA GLU A 69 -10.07 -8.87 17.58
C GLU A 69 -9.13 -8.81 16.37
N GLY A 70 -8.92 -7.62 15.80
CA GLY A 70 -8.04 -7.42 14.66
C GLY A 70 -8.74 -7.49 13.31
N SER A 71 -10.08 -7.46 13.26
CA SER A 71 -10.81 -7.23 12.01
C SER A 71 -10.76 -5.75 11.64
N VAL A 72 -10.61 -5.48 10.35
CA VAL A 72 -10.65 -4.14 9.76
C VAL A 72 -11.74 -4.11 8.69
N ARG A 73 -12.75 -3.28 8.88
CA ARG A 73 -13.78 -2.98 7.88
C ARG A 73 -13.37 -1.73 7.10
N ILE A 74 -13.39 -1.83 5.78
CA ILE A 74 -12.91 -0.81 4.84
C ILE A 74 -14.05 -0.52 3.87
N ASP A 75 -14.47 0.73 3.78
CA ASP A 75 -15.49 1.19 2.83
C ASP A 75 -14.93 2.35 2.01
N SER A 76 -14.62 2.04 0.76
CA SER A 76 -14.06 2.95 -0.24
C SER A 76 -15.10 3.50 -1.21
N ALA A 77 -16.39 3.45 -0.90
CA ALA A 77 -17.43 4.04 -1.75
C ALA A 77 -17.27 5.56 -1.92
N ARG A 78 -16.77 6.25 -0.88
CA ARG A 78 -16.60 7.71 -0.84
C ARG A 78 -15.18 8.19 -1.15
N LEU A 79 -14.31 7.31 -1.61
CA LEU A 79 -12.95 7.67 -1.99
C LEU A 79 -13.02 8.66 -3.17
N SER A 80 -12.56 9.88 -2.94
CA SER A 80 -12.66 10.99 -3.90
C SER A 80 -11.31 11.60 -4.28
N SER A 81 -10.25 11.29 -3.52
CA SER A 81 -8.90 11.78 -3.77
C SER A 81 -7.94 10.61 -3.99
N PRO A 82 -7.58 10.27 -5.24
CA PRO A 82 -6.62 9.22 -5.55
C PRO A 82 -5.17 9.70 -5.36
N GLU A 83 -4.88 10.33 -4.21
CA GLU A 83 -3.58 10.89 -3.88
C GLU A 83 -2.97 10.26 -2.61
N ALA A 84 -1.73 9.79 -2.72
CA ALA A 84 -0.89 9.34 -1.61
C ALA A 84 0.24 10.35 -1.34
N PRO A 85 0.08 11.24 -0.33
CA PRO A 85 0.97 12.37 -0.12
C PRO A 85 2.33 11.97 0.48
N TYR A 86 3.38 12.74 0.15
CA TYR A 86 4.76 12.50 0.58
C TYR A 86 4.93 12.26 2.08
N GLU A 87 4.24 13.03 2.92
CA GLU A 87 4.36 12.94 4.38
C GLU A 87 4.02 11.55 4.92
N LEU A 88 3.11 10.81 4.28
CA LEU A 88 2.77 9.45 4.65
C LEU A 88 3.67 8.44 3.94
N VAL A 89 3.93 8.62 2.65
CA VAL A 89 4.75 7.69 1.86
C VAL A 89 6.20 7.61 2.36
N LYS A 90 6.80 8.73 2.78
CA LYS A 90 8.19 8.76 3.28
C LYS A 90 8.38 7.90 4.53
N THR A 91 7.31 7.67 5.29
CA THR A 91 7.33 6.87 6.52
C THR A 91 7.21 5.38 6.26
N MET A 92 6.67 4.97 5.09
CA MET A 92 6.43 3.58 4.76
C MET A 92 6.45 3.36 3.24
N ARG A 93 7.53 2.72 2.76
CA ARG A 93 7.73 2.39 1.35
C ARG A 93 6.58 1.58 0.71
N ALA A 94 5.88 0.76 1.49
CA ALA A 94 4.76 -0.05 1.02
C ALA A 94 3.56 0.78 0.51
N ALA A 95 3.54 2.09 0.74
CA ALA A 95 2.51 2.97 0.19
C ALA A 95 2.46 2.98 -1.35
N VAL A 96 3.54 2.57 -2.04
CA VAL A 96 3.53 2.37 -3.50
C VAL A 96 2.45 1.38 -3.96
N LEU A 97 2.02 0.46 -3.08
CA LEU A 97 0.96 -0.52 -3.38
C LEU A 97 -0.40 0.13 -3.66
N ALA A 98 -0.63 1.39 -3.24
CA ALA A 98 -1.86 2.11 -3.55
C ALA A 98 -1.96 2.51 -5.05
N LEU A 99 -0.82 2.64 -5.75
CA LEU A 99 -0.77 3.12 -7.13
C LEU A 99 -1.65 2.27 -8.07
N GLY A 100 -1.53 0.94 -7.99
CA GLY A 100 -2.25 0.02 -8.86
C GLY A 100 -3.77 0.09 -8.69
N PRO A 101 -4.30 -0.12 -7.48
CA PRO A 101 -5.73 -0.01 -7.20
C PRO A 101 -6.34 1.35 -7.56
N LEU A 102 -5.64 2.45 -7.24
CA LEU A 102 -6.11 3.79 -7.55
C LEU A 102 -6.19 4.02 -9.07
N LEU A 103 -5.11 3.73 -9.80
CA LEU A 103 -5.06 3.88 -11.25
C LEU A 103 -6.09 2.99 -11.96
N ALA A 104 -6.23 1.75 -11.51
CA ALA A 104 -7.16 0.79 -12.11
C ALA A 104 -8.62 1.20 -11.92
N ARG A 105 -8.97 1.81 -10.77
CA ARG A 105 -10.35 2.18 -10.44
C ARG A 105 -10.73 3.59 -10.90
N PHE A 106 -9.86 4.57 -10.69
CA PHE A 106 -10.14 5.99 -10.95
C PHE A 106 -9.60 6.48 -12.28
N GLY A 107 -8.72 5.70 -12.92
CA GLY A 107 -8.07 6.09 -14.17
C GLY A 107 -6.94 7.10 -13.98
N GLU A 108 -6.69 7.55 -12.76
CA GLU A 108 -5.57 8.39 -12.37
C GLU A 108 -5.14 8.10 -10.93
N ALA A 109 -3.88 8.38 -10.63
CA ALA A 109 -3.32 8.26 -9.29
C ALA A 109 -2.07 9.12 -9.16
N THR A 110 -1.96 9.84 -8.05
CA THR A 110 -0.75 10.59 -7.66
C THR A 110 -0.16 9.93 -6.43
N VAL A 111 1.01 9.29 -6.56
CA VAL A 111 1.64 8.58 -5.45
C VAL A 111 3.07 9.04 -5.30
N SER A 112 3.44 9.53 -4.11
CA SER A 112 4.82 9.92 -3.85
C SER A 112 5.79 8.75 -4.06
N LEU A 113 6.99 9.03 -4.58
CA LEU A 113 8.04 8.05 -4.67
C LEU A 113 8.58 7.71 -3.28
N PRO A 114 8.70 6.42 -2.95
CA PRO A 114 9.43 6.04 -1.75
C PRO A 114 10.87 6.54 -1.84
N GLY A 115 11.33 7.23 -0.79
CA GLY A 115 12.71 7.67 -0.67
C GLY A 115 13.71 6.52 -0.49
N GLY A 116 14.94 6.89 -0.14
CA GLY A 116 16.01 5.94 0.18
C GLY A 116 15.65 5.02 1.35
N CYS A 117 16.17 3.80 1.33
CA CYS A 117 16.02 2.86 2.43
C CYS A 117 17.37 2.43 2.98
N ALA A 118 17.49 2.40 4.31
CA ALA A 118 18.70 1.96 5.01
C ALA A 118 19.13 0.50 4.71
N ILE A 119 18.22 -0.35 4.21
CA ILE A 119 18.53 -1.73 3.83
C ILE A 119 19.32 -1.78 2.50
N GLY A 120 19.09 -0.84 1.59
CA GLY A 120 19.70 -0.84 0.27
C GLY A 120 18.79 -0.26 -0.83
N PRO A 121 19.28 -0.24 -2.09
CA PRO A 121 18.52 0.25 -3.22
C PRO A 121 17.31 -0.66 -3.47
N ARG A 122 16.14 -0.05 -3.50
CA ARG A 122 14.89 -0.71 -3.84
C ARG A 122 14.20 0.19 -4.87
N PRO A 123 14.37 -0.02 -6.17
CA PRO A 123 13.67 0.78 -7.17
C PRO A 123 12.19 0.39 -7.22
N VAL A 124 11.35 1.23 -7.82
CA VAL A 124 9.94 0.93 -8.13
C VAL A 124 9.70 0.85 -9.64
N ASP A 125 10.77 0.73 -10.43
CA ASP A 125 10.75 0.75 -11.89
C ASP A 125 9.89 -0.37 -12.47
N GLN A 126 9.87 -1.56 -11.85
CA GLN A 126 9.03 -2.67 -12.29
C GLN A 126 7.52 -2.36 -12.16
N HIS A 127 7.11 -1.61 -11.14
CA HIS A 127 5.71 -1.15 -11.01
C HIS A 127 5.34 -0.21 -12.16
N ILE A 128 6.22 0.75 -12.45
CA ILE A 128 6.03 1.73 -13.52
C ILE A 128 5.99 1.04 -14.89
N LYS A 129 7.00 0.22 -15.21
CA LYS A 129 7.09 -0.55 -16.46
C LYS A 129 5.87 -1.45 -16.66
N GLY A 130 5.41 -2.13 -15.62
CA GLY A 130 4.24 -3.01 -15.67
C GLY A 130 2.98 -2.24 -16.05
N MET A 131 2.70 -1.12 -15.38
CA MET A 131 1.51 -0.31 -15.67
C MET A 131 1.61 0.41 -17.02
N GLN A 132 2.79 0.87 -17.43
CA GLN A 132 3.02 1.42 -18.77
C GLN A 132 2.74 0.38 -19.86
N LYS A 133 3.14 -0.89 -19.66
CA LYS A 133 2.76 -1.99 -20.57
C LYS A 133 1.25 -2.21 -20.65
N MET A 134 0.52 -1.91 -19.59
CA MET A 134 -0.96 -1.92 -19.57
C MET A 134 -1.59 -0.66 -20.18
N GLY A 135 -0.76 0.25 -20.70
CA GLY A 135 -1.14 1.48 -21.39
C GLY A 135 -1.20 2.73 -20.51
N ALA A 136 -0.76 2.67 -19.25
CA ALA A 136 -0.73 3.86 -18.40
C ALA A 136 0.32 4.88 -18.87
N GLU A 137 -0.02 6.17 -18.82
CA GLU A 137 0.94 7.26 -18.91
C GLU A 137 1.43 7.58 -17.50
N ILE A 138 2.72 7.37 -17.23
CA ILE A 138 3.32 7.61 -15.91
C ILE A 138 4.52 8.53 -16.07
N THR A 139 4.49 9.70 -15.42
CA THR A 139 5.63 10.61 -15.29
C THR A 139 6.08 10.69 -13.84
N VAL A 140 7.36 11.00 -13.64
CA VAL A 140 7.93 11.26 -12.32
C VAL A 140 8.30 12.73 -12.23
N GLU A 141 7.59 13.48 -11.39
CA GLU A 141 7.76 14.92 -11.23
C GLU A 141 7.81 15.27 -9.74
N HIS A 142 8.81 16.08 -9.34
CA HIS A 142 8.94 16.56 -7.96
C HIS A 142 8.86 15.47 -6.87
N GLY A 143 9.29 14.24 -7.17
CA GLY A 143 9.22 13.11 -6.24
C GLY A 143 7.85 12.43 -6.16
N TYR A 144 6.98 12.64 -7.14
CA TYR A 144 5.69 11.95 -7.30
C TYR A 144 5.63 11.16 -8.60
N MET A 145 5.00 9.99 -8.55
CA MET A 145 4.51 9.27 -9.72
C MET A 145 3.12 9.81 -10.05
N LEU A 146 3.01 10.48 -11.19
CA LEU A 146 1.75 10.94 -11.77
C LEU A 146 1.33 9.92 -12.81
N ALA A 147 0.34 9.08 -12.48
CA ALA A 147 -0.15 8.03 -13.34
C ALA A 147 -1.57 8.36 -13.82
N LYS A 148 -1.82 8.18 -15.11
CA LYS A 148 -3.16 8.36 -15.71
C LYS A 148 -3.37 7.43 -16.89
N LEU A 149 -4.64 7.20 -17.22
CA LEU A 149 -5.01 6.53 -18.46
C LEU A 149 -4.88 7.49 -19.66
N PRO A 150 -4.55 6.96 -20.85
CA PRO A 150 -4.57 7.75 -22.08
C PRO A 150 -5.95 8.34 -22.35
N LYS A 151 -5.99 9.45 -23.08
CA LYS A 151 -7.25 10.11 -23.45
C LYS A 151 -8.20 9.12 -24.16
N GLY A 152 -9.42 9.04 -23.66
CA GLY A 152 -10.48 8.16 -24.20
C GLY A 152 -10.46 6.72 -23.65
N TRP A 153 -9.52 6.37 -22.76
CA TRP A 153 -9.51 5.08 -22.09
C TRP A 153 -10.30 5.13 -20.78
N THR A 154 -11.07 4.08 -20.51
CA THR A 154 -11.85 3.92 -19.27
C THR A 154 -11.24 2.92 -18.30
N ARG A 155 -10.24 2.15 -18.74
CA ARG A 155 -9.52 1.15 -17.94
C ARG A 155 -8.19 0.79 -18.57
N LEU A 156 -7.27 0.31 -17.73
CA LEU A 156 -6.04 -0.37 -18.16
C LEU A 156 -6.36 -1.56 -19.07
N LYS A 157 -5.42 -1.93 -19.94
CA LYS A 157 -5.54 -3.09 -20.83
C LYS A 157 -4.64 -4.23 -20.37
N GLY A 158 -5.10 -5.46 -20.59
CA GLY A 158 -4.27 -6.63 -20.35
C GLY A 158 -3.00 -6.60 -21.20
N ALA A 159 -1.88 -7.00 -20.63
CA ALA A 159 -0.58 -7.00 -21.28
C ALA A 159 0.27 -8.18 -20.80
N SER A 160 1.20 -8.63 -21.64
CA SER A 160 2.24 -9.58 -21.21
C SER A 160 3.37 -8.84 -20.51
N ILE A 161 3.59 -9.14 -19.24
CA ILE A 161 4.57 -8.45 -18.39
C ILE A 161 5.59 -9.48 -17.90
N THR A 162 6.82 -9.31 -18.34
CA THR A 162 8.00 -9.99 -17.77
C THR A 162 8.73 -8.97 -16.90
N THR A 163 9.02 -9.34 -15.66
CA THR A 163 9.82 -8.53 -14.74
C THR A 163 11.30 -8.85 -14.90
N ASP A 164 12.16 -7.82 -14.94
CA ASP A 164 13.61 -8.00 -15.12
C ASP A 164 14.27 -8.70 -13.91
N MET A 165 13.61 -8.63 -12.75
CA MET A 165 14.00 -9.27 -11.51
C MET A 165 12.75 -9.66 -10.70
N VAL A 166 12.89 -10.59 -9.75
CA VAL A 166 11.81 -10.87 -8.79
C VAL A 166 11.57 -9.63 -7.94
N THR A 167 10.35 -9.12 -7.96
CA THR A 167 9.92 -7.96 -7.16
C THR A 167 9.33 -8.42 -5.83
N VAL A 168 9.49 -7.59 -4.80
CA VAL A 168 8.91 -7.76 -3.45
C VAL A 168 7.67 -6.91 -3.27
#